data_AF-R4YSR9-F1
#
_entry.id   AF-R4YSR9-F1
#
_cell.length_a   1.000
_cell.length_b   1.000
_cell.length_c   1.000
_cell.angle_alpha   90.00
_cell.angle_beta   90.00
_cell.angle_gamma   90.00
#
_symmetry.space_group_name_H-M   'P 1'
#
loop_
_entity.id
_entity.type
_entity.pdbx_description
1 polymer ?
#
loop_
_entity_poly.entity_id
_entity_poly.type
_entity_poly.pdbx_seq_one_letter_code
_entity_poly.pdbx_strand_id
1 'polypeptide(L)'
;MKKYLVTALFSALSVTSVQAIESQKTVCTHSDKIRTIEVVYTTEDNLPCEVRYSKEEGTQTPWRATNLAGYCEEKAAALVEKQKSWGWSCETSLNAAAIDEAPVKVTEPAEDIASEEEVSPEQESSSENTETSDYEAIESVDRINAVEE
;
A
#
# COMPACT_ATOMS: atom_id res chain seq x y z
N MET A 1 21.73 -64.07 13.40
CA MET A 1 20.68 -63.39 12.60
C MET A 1 21.10 -61.93 12.43
N LYS A 2 21.02 -61.36 11.22
CA LYS A 2 21.41 -59.97 10.92
C LYS A 2 20.25 -59.31 10.18
N LYS A 3 19.59 -58.30 10.77
CA LYS A 3 18.66 -57.40 10.05
C LYS A 3 18.72 -55.97 10.62
N TYR A 4 19.52 -55.16 9.91
CA TYR A 4 19.31 -53.75 9.58
C TYR A 4 19.03 -52.73 10.70
N LEU A 5 20.08 -51.97 11.02
CA LEU A 5 19.96 -50.55 11.35
C LEU A 5 19.27 -49.83 10.18
N VAL A 6 18.20 -49.09 10.44
CA VAL A 6 17.60 -48.15 9.48
C VAL A 6 17.76 -46.75 10.03
N THR A 7 18.86 -46.11 9.66
CA THR A 7 19.13 -44.71 9.99
C THR A 7 18.30 -43.83 9.06
N ALA A 8 17.17 -43.32 9.54
CA ALA A 8 16.33 -42.41 8.77
C ALA A 8 17.01 -41.03 8.65
N LEU A 9 17.64 -40.76 7.51
CA LEU A 9 18.13 -39.43 7.17
C LEU A 9 16.93 -38.52 6.89
N PHE A 10 16.54 -37.70 7.86
CA PHE A 10 15.55 -36.63 7.65
C PHE A 10 16.25 -35.46 6.93
N SER A 11 16.24 -35.51 5.60
CA SER A 11 16.70 -34.40 4.75
C SER A 11 15.73 -33.21 4.90
N ALA A 12 16.11 -32.23 5.71
CA ALA A 12 15.37 -30.99 5.87
C ALA A 12 15.51 -30.12 4.61
N LEU A 13 14.54 -30.23 3.68
CA LEU A 13 14.38 -29.27 2.60
C LEU A 13 13.74 -27.99 3.15
N SER A 14 14.57 -27.00 3.46
CA SER A 14 14.12 -25.65 3.77
C SER A 14 13.58 -24.97 2.50
N VAL A 15 12.26 -24.96 2.33
CA VAL A 15 11.61 -24.17 1.27
C VAL A 15 11.67 -22.69 1.64
N THR A 16 12.68 -21.99 1.14
CA THR A 16 12.72 -20.52 1.19
C THR A 16 11.88 -19.97 0.02
N SER A 17 10.59 -19.73 0.28
CA SER A 17 9.74 -19.01 -0.66
C SER A 17 10.24 -17.56 -0.78
N VAL A 18 10.86 -17.22 -1.90
CA VAL A 18 11.14 -15.82 -2.25
C VAL A 18 9.79 -15.14 -2.50
N GLN A 19 9.36 -14.32 -1.54
CA GLN A 19 8.22 -13.43 -1.74
C GLN A 19 8.73 -12.20 -2.48
N ALA A 20 8.21 -11.94 -3.67
CA ALA A 20 8.40 -10.65 -4.32
C ALA A 20 7.73 -9.59 -3.43
N ILE A 21 8.52 -8.67 -2.90
CA ILE A 21 8.04 -7.63 -1.99
C ILE A 21 7.48 -6.50 -2.86
N GLU A 22 6.22 -6.62 -3.26
CA GLU A 22 5.54 -5.58 -4.03
C GLU A 22 4.95 -4.51 -3.10
N SER A 23 4.77 -3.29 -3.61
CA SER A 23 4.13 -2.19 -2.86
C SER A 23 2.76 -2.61 -2.34
N GLN A 24 2.62 -2.63 -1.02
CA GLN A 24 1.40 -3.04 -0.33
C GLN A 24 0.48 -1.84 -0.13
N LYS A 25 -0.79 -1.96 -0.54
CA LYS A 25 -1.79 -0.91 -0.39
C LYS A 25 -2.98 -1.42 0.41
N THR A 26 -3.36 -0.68 1.45
CA THR A 26 -4.56 -0.94 2.26
C THR A 26 -5.50 0.25 2.18
N VAL A 27 -6.75 0.01 1.80
CA VAL A 27 -7.82 1.00 1.82
C VAL A 27 -8.68 0.73 3.06
N CYS A 28 -8.87 1.76 3.88
CA CYS A 28 -9.71 1.72 5.06
C CYS A 28 -10.92 2.64 4.88
N THR A 29 -12.11 2.16 5.23
CA THR A 29 -13.38 2.87 5.12
C THR A 29 -14.09 2.97 6.48
N HIS A 30 -14.73 4.10 6.73
CA HIS A 30 -15.61 4.31 7.88
C HIS A 30 -16.69 5.31 7.51
N SER A 31 -17.95 4.85 7.45
CA SER A 31 -19.08 5.63 6.94
C SER A 31 -18.81 6.11 5.50
N ASP A 32 -18.74 7.43 5.29
CA ASP A 32 -18.45 8.13 4.04
C ASP A 32 -16.94 8.39 3.82
N LYS A 33 -16.09 8.12 4.82
CA LYS A 33 -14.67 8.49 4.79
C LYS A 33 -13.77 7.35 4.35
N ILE A 34 -12.78 7.70 3.54
CA ILE A 34 -11.76 6.79 2.99
C ILE A 34 -10.38 7.22 3.48
N ARG A 35 -9.54 6.24 3.80
CA ARG A 35 -8.13 6.39 4.18
C ARG A 35 -7.30 5.36 3.42
N THR A 36 -6.12 5.73 2.96
CA THR A 36 -5.20 4.83 2.24
C THR A 36 -3.89 4.74 3.01
N ILE A 37 -3.40 3.53 3.23
CA ILE A 37 -2.09 3.24 3.82
C ILE A 37 -1.30 2.45 2.76
N GLU A 38 -0.17 2.98 2.32
CA GLU A 38 0.61 2.43 1.21
C GLU A 38 2.08 2.33 1.59
N VAL A 39 2.69 1.16 1.41
CA VAL A 39 4.15 0.98 1.50
C VAL A 39 4.74 1.20 0.12
N VAL A 40 5.64 2.18 0.01
CA VAL A 40 6.31 2.57 -1.23
C VAL A 40 7.80 2.31 -1.10
N TYR A 41 8.36 1.61 -2.08
CA TYR A 41 9.80 1.41 -2.24
C TYR A 41 10.30 2.30 -3.37
N THR A 42 11.49 2.89 -3.25
CA THR A 42 12.06 3.76 -4.30
C THR A 42 13.14 3.08 -5.14
N THR A 43 13.39 1.79 -4.92
CA THR A 43 14.34 0.95 -5.67
C THR A 43 13.82 -0.48 -5.78
N GLU A 44 14.42 -1.28 -6.66
CA GLU A 44 14.13 -2.71 -6.82
C GLU A 44 14.60 -3.56 -5.62
N ASP A 45 15.54 -3.05 -4.80
CA ASP A 45 16.05 -3.72 -3.60
C ASP A 45 15.14 -3.55 -2.36
N ASN A 46 13.94 -2.97 -2.53
CA ASN A 46 12.96 -2.69 -1.47
C ASN A 46 13.44 -1.69 -0.40
N LEU A 47 14.50 -0.93 -0.68
CA LEU A 47 15.08 0.07 0.21
C LEU A 47 15.64 1.27 -0.57
N PRO A 48 15.39 2.53 -0.15
CA PRO A 48 14.59 2.93 1.00
C PRO A 48 13.10 2.64 0.82
N CYS A 49 12.38 2.58 1.95
CA CYS A 49 10.93 2.41 2.01
C CYS A 49 10.27 3.59 2.73
N GLU A 50 9.01 3.85 2.40
CA GLU A 50 8.14 4.84 3.03
C GLU A 50 6.75 4.26 3.29
N VAL A 51 6.11 4.68 4.38
CA VAL A 51 4.67 4.49 4.59
C VAL A 51 3.97 5.80 4.28
N ARG A 52 3.15 5.81 3.23
CA ARG A 52 2.29 6.95 2.87
C ARG A 52 0.90 6.72 3.45
N TYR A 53 0.35 7.76 4.07
CA TYR A 53 -0.97 7.75 4.67
C TYR A 53 -1.79 8.90 4.12
N SER A 54 -2.79 8.58 3.30
CA SER A 54 -3.68 9.54 2.65
C SER A 54 -5.06 9.52 3.29
N LYS A 55 -5.64 10.71 3.45
CA LYS A 55 -6.99 10.97 3.95
C LYS A 55 -7.54 12.24 3.29
N GLU A 56 -8.79 12.58 3.58
CA GLU A 56 -9.49 13.76 3.05
C GLU A 56 -8.67 15.06 3.18
N GLU A 57 -8.00 15.26 4.32
CA GLU A 57 -7.21 16.47 4.60
C GLU A 57 -5.77 16.42 4.05
N GLY A 58 -5.44 15.41 3.21
CA GLY A 58 -4.16 15.29 2.51
C GLY A 58 -3.37 13.99 2.80
N THR A 59 -2.12 13.96 2.35
CA THR A 59 -1.21 12.81 2.48
C THR A 59 -0.02 13.14 3.39
N GLN A 60 0.37 12.19 4.24
CA GLN A 60 1.51 12.27 5.15
C GLN A 60 2.44 11.07 4.95
N THR A 61 3.73 11.23 5.20
CA THR A 61 4.69 10.11 5.31
C THR A 61 5.15 9.96 6.76
N PRO A 62 4.37 9.28 7.64
CA PRO A 62 4.72 9.10 9.04
C PRO A 62 5.99 8.26 9.30
N TRP A 63 6.39 7.39 8.36
CA TRP A 63 7.55 6.52 8.50
C TRP A 63 8.35 6.40 7.20
N ARG A 64 9.68 6.35 7.35
CA ARG A 64 10.66 6.09 6.28
C ARG A 64 11.80 5.27 6.89
N ALA A 65 12.36 4.31 6.14
CA ALA A 65 13.62 3.66 6.48
C ALA A 65 14.54 3.61 5.26
N THR A 66 15.84 3.79 5.48
CA THR A 66 16.85 3.82 4.41
C THR A 66 17.54 2.48 4.17
N ASN A 67 17.67 1.66 5.21
CA ASN A 67 18.51 0.46 5.19
C ASN A 67 17.97 -0.68 6.10
N LEU A 68 16.67 -0.66 6.44
CA LEU A 68 16.04 -1.64 7.33
C LEU A 68 14.79 -2.22 6.65
N ALA A 69 14.96 -3.36 5.97
CA ALA A 69 13.87 -4.09 5.33
C ALA A 69 12.85 -4.58 6.37
N GLY A 70 11.56 -4.66 6.00
CA GLY A 70 10.48 -5.04 6.90
C GLY A 70 9.97 -3.92 7.81
N TYR A 71 10.68 -2.79 7.93
CA TYR A 71 10.28 -1.71 8.84
C TYR A 71 8.98 -1.03 8.41
N CYS A 72 8.84 -0.67 7.15
CA CYS A 72 7.67 0.06 6.66
C CYS A 72 6.42 -0.83 6.66
N GLU A 73 6.61 -2.11 6.38
CA GLU A 73 5.63 -3.17 6.39
C GLU A 73 5.09 -3.41 7.82
N GLU A 74 5.97 -3.48 8.82
CA GLU A 74 5.59 -3.53 10.24
C GLU A 74 4.77 -2.28 10.64
N LYS A 75 5.22 -1.07 10.25
CA LYS A 75 4.50 0.17 10.60
C LYS A 75 3.17 0.32 9.86
N ALA A 76 3.08 -0.10 8.60
CA ALA A 76 1.83 -0.12 7.85
C ALA A 76 0.82 -1.08 8.49
N ALA A 77 1.23 -2.32 8.81
CA ALA A 77 0.39 -3.28 9.51
C ALA A 77 -0.08 -2.76 10.88
N ALA A 78 0.83 -2.19 11.68
CA ALA A 78 0.48 -1.58 12.97
C ALA A 78 -0.49 -0.39 12.83
N LEU A 79 -0.37 0.42 11.77
CA LEU A 79 -1.32 1.49 11.49
C LEU A 79 -2.69 0.92 11.06
N VAL A 80 -2.74 -0.12 10.23
CA VAL A 80 -3.97 -0.80 9.82
C VAL A 80 -4.73 -1.35 11.04
N GLU A 81 -4.05 -2.04 11.96
CA GLU A 81 -4.68 -2.53 13.19
C GLU A 81 -5.18 -1.38 14.08
N LYS A 82 -4.47 -0.24 14.09
CA LYS A 82 -4.93 0.97 14.78
C LYS A 82 -6.23 1.52 14.16
N GLN A 83 -6.35 1.57 12.83
CA GLN A 83 -7.59 1.97 12.15
C GLN A 83 -8.74 1.03 12.53
N LYS A 84 -8.51 -0.30 12.50
CA LYS A 84 -9.51 -1.30 12.90
C LYS A 84 -9.96 -1.11 14.36
N SER A 85 -9.03 -0.84 15.27
CA SER A 85 -9.37 -0.53 16.68
C SER A 85 -10.19 0.76 16.85
N TRP A 86 -10.18 1.64 15.85
CA TRP A 86 -11.00 2.85 15.77
C TRP A 86 -12.29 2.65 14.96
N GLY A 87 -12.66 1.40 14.64
CA GLY A 87 -13.90 1.04 13.95
C GLY A 87 -13.84 1.06 12.42
N TRP A 88 -12.67 1.27 11.81
CA TRP A 88 -12.53 1.28 10.35
C TRP A 88 -12.49 -0.14 9.79
N SER A 89 -13.24 -0.40 8.71
CA SER A 89 -13.01 -1.60 7.88
C SER A 89 -11.77 -1.36 7.02
N CYS A 90 -10.89 -2.35 6.85
CA CYS A 90 -9.66 -2.19 6.06
C CYS A 90 -9.42 -3.41 5.18
N GLU A 91 -9.18 -3.18 3.88
CA GLU A 91 -8.92 -4.18 2.86
C GLU A 91 -7.54 -3.95 2.23
N THR A 92 -6.69 -4.98 2.25
CA THR A 92 -5.31 -4.93 1.74
C THR A 92 -5.24 -5.62 0.38
N SER A 93 -4.76 -4.89 -0.63
CA SER A 93 -4.36 -5.43 -1.92
C SER A 93 -2.85 -5.61 -1.95
N LEU A 94 -2.40 -6.83 -2.20
CA LEU A 94 -1.03 -7.10 -2.62
C LEU A 94 -0.98 -6.98 -4.14
N ASN A 95 -0.05 -6.19 -4.67
CA ASN A 95 0.08 -5.89 -6.10
C ASN A 95 0.24 -7.14 -7.02
N ALA A 96 0.69 -8.25 -6.41
CA ALA A 96 1.20 -9.49 -6.99
C ALA A 96 1.07 -9.63 -8.53
N ALA A 97 2.06 -9.09 -9.24
CA ALA A 97 2.27 -9.33 -10.68
C ALA A 97 2.73 -10.78 -10.96
N ALA A 98 1.85 -11.76 -10.73
CA ALA A 98 2.03 -13.15 -11.15
C ALA A 98 1.40 -13.36 -12.54
N ILE A 99 2.23 -13.66 -13.53
CA ILE A 99 1.80 -14.07 -14.88
C ILE A 99 2.18 -15.54 -15.11
N ASP A 100 1.25 -16.29 -15.70
CA ASP A 100 1.37 -17.68 -16.24
C ASP A 100 1.40 -18.84 -15.21
N GLU A 101 0.77 -20.00 -15.40
CA GLU A 101 -0.28 -20.45 -16.37
C GLU A 101 -1.70 -20.39 -15.68
N ALA A 102 -2.84 -20.92 -16.14
CA ALA A 102 -3.28 -21.68 -17.32
C ALA A 102 -4.80 -21.42 -17.59
N PRO A 103 -5.35 -21.62 -18.82
CA PRO A 103 -6.73 -21.19 -19.14
C PRO A 103 -7.81 -22.26 -18.88
N VAL A 104 -8.82 -21.92 -18.07
CA VAL A 104 -10.07 -22.72 -17.96
C VAL A 104 -11.15 -22.20 -18.89
N LYS A 105 -11.08 -22.71 -20.13
CA LYS A 105 -12.18 -23.03 -21.06
C LYS A 105 -13.53 -22.32 -20.86
N VAL A 106 -13.84 -21.44 -21.82
CA VAL A 106 -15.18 -20.89 -22.11
C VAL A 106 -16.26 -21.98 -22.16
N THR A 107 -17.42 -21.71 -21.57
CA THR A 107 -18.71 -22.30 -21.98
C THR A 107 -19.79 -21.23 -21.84
N GLU A 108 -20.05 -20.54 -22.95
CA GLU A 108 -21.32 -19.87 -23.22
C GLU A 108 -22.45 -20.90 -23.17
N PRO A 109 -23.66 -20.49 -22.75
CA PRO A 109 -24.65 -20.17 -23.78
C PRO A 109 -25.19 -18.74 -23.70
N ALA A 110 -25.42 -18.16 -24.87
CA ALA A 110 -26.22 -16.95 -25.04
C ALA A 110 -27.72 -17.24 -24.89
N GLU A 111 -28.47 -16.19 -24.51
CA GLU A 111 -29.83 -15.80 -24.95
C GLU A 111 -30.16 -14.52 -24.16
N ASP A 112 -29.90 -13.35 -24.74
CA ASP A 112 -30.88 -12.55 -25.49
C ASP A 112 -31.92 -11.88 -24.58
N ILE A 113 -31.89 -10.54 -24.55
CA ILE A 113 -33.03 -9.68 -24.94
C ILE A 113 -32.56 -8.21 -24.99
N ALA A 114 -32.96 -7.52 -26.05
CA ALA A 114 -32.83 -6.08 -26.30
C ALA A 114 -33.57 -5.22 -25.22
N SER A 115 -33.46 -3.88 -25.15
CA SER A 115 -33.31 -2.94 -26.26
C SER A 115 -32.89 -1.52 -25.85
N GLU A 116 -32.53 -0.73 -26.88
CA GLU A 116 -32.84 0.71 -27.10
C GLU A 116 -32.53 1.71 -25.95
N GLU A 117 -31.47 2.53 -25.98
CA GLU A 117 -31.11 3.65 -26.90
C GLU A 117 -31.41 5.03 -26.25
N GLU A 118 -30.70 6.07 -26.73
CA GLU A 118 -30.79 7.52 -26.39
C GLU A 118 -29.99 8.05 -25.16
N VAL A 119 -29.30 9.20 -25.20
CA VAL A 119 -28.77 10.04 -26.32
C VAL A 119 -27.62 10.93 -25.76
N SER A 120 -26.71 11.39 -26.64
CA SER A 120 -25.59 12.36 -26.40
C SER A 120 -26.06 13.76 -25.88
N PRO A 121 -25.22 14.79 -25.58
CA PRO A 121 -23.84 15.01 -26.07
C PRO A 121 -22.79 15.57 -25.07
N GLU A 122 -21.58 15.75 -25.61
CA GLU A 122 -20.40 16.44 -25.08
C GLU A 122 -20.62 17.90 -24.63
N GLN A 123 -19.60 18.50 -23.96
CA GLN A 123 -18.98 19.79 -24.37
C GLN A 123 -17.60 19.99 -23.69
N GLU A 124 -16.74 20.76 -24.36
CA GLU A 124 -15.33 21.05 -24.01
C GLU A 124 -15.12 22.21 -23.02
N SER A 125 -13.90 22.31 -22.46
CA SER A 125 -13.08 23.54 -22.23
C SER A 125 -12.25 23.35 -20.95
N SER A 126 -10.91 23.31 -20.94
CA SER A 126 -9.87 24.23 -21.44
C SER A 126 -9.66 25.48 -20.58
N SER A 127 -8.36 25.81 -20.38
CA SER A 127 -7.76 26.93 -19.62
C SER A 127 -7.90 26.89 -18.07
N GLU A 128 -7.02 27.47 -17.23
CA GLU A 128 -5.75 28.20 -17.45
C GLU A 128 -4.85 28.10 -16.19
N ASN A 129 -3.53 28.34 -16.33
CA ASN A 129 -2.61 28.48 -15.18
C ASN A 129 -2.78 29.83 -14.48
N THR A 130 -2.47 29.90 -13.17
CA THR A 130 -1.90 31.11 -12.55
C THR A 130 -1.04 30.73 -11.34
N GLU A 131 0.22 31.16 -11.36
CA GLU A 131 1.15 31.12 -10.22
C GLU A 131 0.88 32.31 -9.28
N THR A 132 0.88 32.06 -7.97
CA THR A 132 1.26 32.97 -6.87
C THR A 132 1.56 32.05 -5.68
N SER A 133 2.80 31.78 -5.26
CA SER A 133 3.88 32.70 -4.85
C SER A 133 3.47 33.62 -3.69
N ASP A 134 3.42 33.09 -2.47
CA ASP A 134 3.80 33.90 -1.31
C ASP A 134 4.53 33.06 -0.26
N TYR A 135 5.80 33.42 -0.09
CA TYR A 135 6.76 32.93 0.88
C TYR A 135 6.94 34.04 1.92
N GLU A 136 6.32 33.93 3.10
CA GLU A 136 6.69 34.79 4.22
C GLU A 136 7.30 33.99 5.36
N ALA A 137 8.55 34.34 5.64
CA ALA A 137 9.26 33.89 6.83
C ALA A 137 8.74 34.66 8.04
N ILE A 138 8.44 33.96 9.12
CA ILE A 138 8.52 34.54 10.46
C ILE A 138 9.76 33.99 11.16
N GLU A 139 10.82 34.77 11.02
CA GLU A 139 12.07 34.62 11.76
C GLU A 139 11.84 34.84 13.26
N SER A 140 12.62 34.14 14.08
CA SER A 140 13.00 34.48 15.46
C SER A 140 12.09 35.38 16.31
N VAL A 141 11.49 34.82 17.37
CA VAL A 141 11.27 35.55 18.62
C VAL A 141 11.86 34.77 19.80
N ASP A 142 12.99 35.30 20.27
CA ASP A 142 13.57 35.22 21.61
C ASP A 142 13.82 33.87 22.32
N ARG A 143 15.08 33.47 22.16
CA ARG A 143 15.86 32.62 23.07
C ARG A 143 16.22 33.39 24.35
N ILE A 144 15.25 33.53 25.27
CA ILE A 144 15.41 34.09 26.63
C ILE A 144 14.60 33.17 27.57
N ASN A 145 15.09 32.61 28.67
CA ASN A 145 16.24 32.94 29.51
C ASN A 145 16.95 31.68 30.02
N ALA A 146 18.26 31.78 30.29
CA ALA A 146 18.91 30.92 31.27
C ALA A 146 18.94 31.69 32.61
N VAL A 147 18.48 31.07 33.68
CA VAL A 147 18.86 31.40 35.06
C VAL A 147 18.99 30.08 35.82
N GLU A 148 20.16 29.85 36.39
CA GLU A 148 20.45 28.79 37.36
C GLU A 148 19.87 29.20 38.73
N GLU A 149 19.25 28.27 39.46
CA GLU A 149 19.20 28.20 40.94
C GLU A 149 18.82 26.78 41.39
#